data_AF-A0A2D6T9J6-F1
#
_entry.id   AF-A0A2D6T9J6-F1
#
_cell.length_a   1.000
_cell.length_b   1.000
_cell.length_c   1.000
_cell.angle_alpha   90.00
_cell.angle_beta   90.00
_cell.angle_gamma   90.00
#
_symmetry.space_group_name_H-M   'P 1'
#
loop_
_entity.id
_entity.type
_entity.pdbx_description
1 polymer ?
#
loop_
_entity_poly.entity_id
_entity_poly.type
_entity_poly.pdbx_seq_one_letter_code
_entity_poly.pdbx_strand_id
1 'polypeptide(L)' 'PQYSPDLNPIEKAFSKLKAHLRATAARTFDELWQSIGDICLLYEPQECWNYFKADGYAFD' A
#
# COMPACT_ATOMS: atom_id res chain seq x y z
N PRO A 1 14.07 4.29 -14.14
CA PRO A 1 14.10 5.42 -15.09
C PRO A 1 13.26 6.59 -14.55
N GLN A 2 13.50 7.81 -15.05
CA GLN A 2 12.68 8.96 -14.66
C GLN A 2 11.23 8.73 -15.13
N TYR A 3 10.26 9.01 -14.25
CA TYR A 3 8.82 8.81 -14.51
C TYR A 3 8.41 7.36 -14.83
N SER A 4 8.99 6.38 -14.13
CA SER A 4 8.56 4.97 -14.22
C SER A 4 7.75 4.58 -12.99
N PRO A 5 6.45 4.96 -12.92
CA PRO A 5 5.59 4.59 -11.79
C PRO A 5 5.46 3.06 -11.63
N ASP A 6 5.56 2.31 -12.74
CA ASP A 6 5.51 0.84 -12.74
C ASP A 6 6.70 0.18 -11.99
N LEU A 7 7.77 0.95 -11.74
CA LEU A 7 8.94 0.53 -10.99
C LEU A 7 8.99 1.21 -9.62
N ASN A 8 7.86 1.62 -9.07
CA ASN A 8 7.82 2.20 -7.74
C ASN A 8 7.10 1.24 -6.77
N PRO A 9 7.82 0.57 -5.84
CA PRO A 9 7.24 -0.37 -4.87
C PRO A 9 6.05 0.19 -4.08
N ILE A 10 6.03 1.51 -3.90
CA ILE A 10 4.96 2.20 -3.20
C ILE A 10 3.60 2.05 -3.91
N GLU A 11 3.57 1.91 -5.24
CA GLU A 11 2.32 1.83 -6.00
C GLU A 11 1.56 0.54 -5.71
N LYS A 12 2.26 -0.57 -5.45
CA LYS A 12 1.65 -1.84 -5.03
C LYS A 12 1.04 -1.71 -3.64
N ALA A 13 1.79 -1.13 -2.70
CA ALA A 13 1.30 -0.85 -1.36
C ALA A 13 0.07 0.07 -1.40
N PHE A 14 0.12 1.17 -2.15
CA PHE A 14 -0.99 2.12 -2.28
C PHE A 14 -2.20 1.52 -2.99
N SER A 15 -2.02 0.59 -3.93
CA SER A 15 -3.14 -0.11 -4.57
C SER A 15 -3.92 -0.93 -3.55
N LYS A 16 -3.25 -1.68 -2.67
CA LYS A 16 -3.88 -2.40 -1.55
C LYS A 16 -4.59 -1.43 -0.60
N LEU A 17 -3.91 -0.35 -0.19
CA LEU A 17 -4.48 0.66 0.71
C LEU A 17 -5.78 1.24 0.15
N LYS A 18 -5.75 1.68 -1.12
CA LYS A 18 -6.93 2.24 -1.80
C LYS A 18 -8.06 1.23 -1.92
N ALA A 19 -7.75 -0.05 -2.13
CA ALA A 19 -8.77 -1.09 -2.23
C ALA A 19 -9.51 -1.27 -0.91
N HIS A 20 -8.79 -1.39 0.21
CA HIS A 20 -9.40 -1.50 1.54
C HIS A 20 -10.13 -0.22 1.94
N LEU A 21 -9.56 0.95 1.68
CA LEU A 21 -10.15 2.24 2.02
C LEU A 21 -11.47 2.51 1.27
N ARG A 22 -11.58 2.03 0.03
CA ARG A 22 -12.84 2.08 -0.72
C ARG A 22 -13.89 1.12 -0.15
N ALA A 23 -13.45 -0.02 0.39
CA ALA A 23 -14.34 -1.00 0.99
C ALA A 23 -14.92 -0.53 2.35
N THR A 24 -14.18 0.27 3.12
CA THR A 24 -14.69 0.83 4.40
C THR A 24 -15.78 1.88 4.21
N ALA A 25 -15.89 2.50 3.03
CA ALA A 25 -16.95 3.46 2.70
C ALA A 25 -17.14 4.63 3.70
N ALA A 26 -16.06 5.04 4.38
CA ALA A 26 -16.04 6.11 5.39
C ALA A 26 -16.64 7.42 4.85
N ARG A 27 -17.41 8.12 5.69
CA ARG A 27 -18.11 9.38 5.33
C ARG A 27 -17.65 10.58 6.12
N THR A 28 -16.81 10.37 7.13
CA THR A 28 -16.21 11.42 7.93
C THR A 28 -14.69 11.37 7.85
N PHE A 29 -14.05 12.50 8.18
CA PHE A 29 -12.58 12.58 8.24
C PHE A 29 -12.01 11.66 9.32
N ASP A 30 -12.66 11.59 10.48
CA ASP A 30 -12.19 10.77 11.60
C ASP A 30 -12.26 9.27 11.26
N GLU A 31 -13.36 8.81 10.65
CA GLU A 31 -13.48 7.44 10.16
C GLU A 31 -12.43 7.12 9.09
N LEU A 32 -12.16 8.07 8.18
CA LEU A 32 -11.13 7.91 7.15
C LEU A 32 -9.75 7.74 7.79
N TRP A 33 -9.42 8.58 8.78
CA TRP A 33 -8.15 8.55 9.49
C TRP A 33 -7.95 7.23 10.24
N GLN A 34 -8.96 6.79 11.01
CA GLN A 34 -8.91 5.52 11.72
C GLN A 34 -8.79 4.34 10.75
N SER A 35 -9.58 4.35 9.66
CA SER A 35 -9.52 3.29 8.64
C SER A 35 -8.13 3.17 8.02
N ILE A 36 -7.45 4.29 7.75
CA ILE A 36 -6.08 4.26 7.23
C ILE A 36 -5.13 3.60 8.25
N GLY A 37 -5.27 3.93 9.54
CA GLY A 37 -4.51 3.30 10.62
C GLY A 37 -4.71 1.79 10.66
N ASP A 38 -5.96 1.33 10.66
CA ASP A 38 -6.31 -0.09 10.68
C ASP A 38 -5.77 -0.84 9.45
N ILE A 39 -5.86 -0.22 8.27
CA ILE A 39 -5.35 -0.80 7.02
C ILE A 39 -3.82 -0.91 7.05
N CYS A 40 -3.12 0.07 7.62
CA CYS A 40 -1.66 0.02 7.78
C CYS A 40 -1.22 -1.17 8.64
N LEU A 41 -2.05 -1.62 9.60
CA LEU A 41 -1.77 -2.82 10.40
C LEU A 41 -1.89 -4.13 9.61
N LEU A 42 -2.47 -4.11 8.40
CA LEU A 42 -2.61 -5.28 7.53
C LEU A 42 -1.36 -5.57 6.69
N TYR A 43 -0.30 -4.75 6.80
CA TYR A 43 0.93 -4.92 6.04
C TYR A 43 1.94 -5.72 6.84
N GLU A 44 2.16 -6.95 6.40
CA GLU A 44 3.21 -7.79 6.97
C GLU A 44 4.59 -7.40 6.41
N PRO A 45 5.67 -7.43 7.21
CA PRO A 45 7.01 -7.11 6.74
C PRO A 45 7.44 -7.90 5.50
N GLN A 46 7.05 -9.18 5.44
CA GLN A 46 7.36 -10.05 4.29
C GLN A 46 6.61 -9.64 3.03
N GLU A 47 5.36 -9.17 3.15
CA GLU A 47 4.58 -8.66 2.03
C GLU A 47 5.22 -7.39 1.47
N CYS A 48 5.62 -6.47 2.36
CA CYS A 48 6.35 -5.26 1.98
C CYS A 48 7.66 -5.62 1.24
N TRP A 49 8.42 -6.58 1.76
CA TRP A 49 9.64 -7.07 1.09
C TRP A 49 9.36 -7.59 -0.32
N ASN A 50 8.24 -8.31 -0.50
CA ASN A 50 7.84 -8.82 -1.81
C ASN A 50 7.51 -7.70 -2.81
N TYR A 51 7.00 -6.55 -2.37
CA TYR A 51 6.80 -5.40 -3.26
C TYR A 51 8.14 -4.86 -3.79
N PHE A 52 9.15 -4.74 -2.93
CA PHE A 52 10.49 -4.34 -3.35
C PHE A 52 11.12 -5.35 -4.32
N LYS A 53 10.99 -6.66 -4.04
CA LYS A 53 11.48 -7.71 -4.94
C LYS A 53 10.81 -7.67 -6.30
N ALA A 54 9.48 -7.49 -6.32
CA ALA A 54 8.69 -7.47 -7.55
C ALA A 54 9.07 -6.34 -8.52
N ASP A 55 9.59 -5.22 -8.00
CA ASP A 55 10.05 -4.08 -8.81
C ASP A 55 11.59 -4.05 -8.98
N GLY A 56 12.29 -5.09 -8.54
CA GLY A 56 13.75 -5.24 -8.69
C GLY A 56 14.58 -4.41 -7.71
N TYR A 57 14.00 -3.97 -6.59
CA TYR A 57 14.67 -3.20 -5.52
C TYR A 57 15.19 -4.06 -4.37
N ALA A 58 14.90 -5.35 -4.38
CA ALA A 58 15.38 -6.31 -3.40
C ALA A 58 15.65 -7.67 -4.06
N PHE A 59 16.50 -8.47 -3.43
CA PHE A 59 16.86 -9.82 -3.84
C PHE A 59 16.64 -10.78 -2.65
N ASP A 60 16.68 -12.08 -2.92
CA ASP A 60 16.59 -13.12 -1.88
C ASP A 60 17.88 -13.22 -1.04
#